data_AF-A0A314YDI2-F1
#
_entry.id   AF-A0A314YDI2-F1
#
_cell.length_a   1.000
_cell.length_b   1.000
_cell.length_c   1.000
_cell.angle_alpha   90.00
_cell.angle_beta   90.00
_cell.angle_gamma   90.00
#
_symmetry.space_group_name_H-M   'P 1'
#
loop_
_entity.id
_entity.type
_entity.pdbx_description
1 polymer ?
#
loop_
_entity_poly.entity_id
_entity_poly.type
_entity_poly.pdbx_seq_one_letter_code
_entity_poly.pdbx_strand_id
1 'polypeptide(L)'
;MEGEKQLEGMDAEMRQLEVEEVEAAKANGKKFAGFRLQALDVTKLSLMRPDGHPGPYMNPFPFADRVQEKVQNDCVHWCLPGPVDTWKKIMLEVLNKWNNQGR
;
A
#
# COMPACT_ATOMS: atom_id res chain seq x y z
N MET A 1 -17.00 16.24 1.16
CA MET A 1 -16.06 16.06 2.27
C MET A 1 -14.72 16.57 1.77
N GLU A 2 -14.22 17.67 2.34
CA GLU A 2 -12.86 18.14 2.04
C GLU A 2 -11.85 17.08 2.46
N GLY A 3 -10.93 16.71 1.57
CA GLY A 3 -9.82 15.82 1.90
C GLY A 3 -10.00 14.34 1.54
N GLU A 4 -11.03 13.93 0.79
CA GLU A 4 -11.05 12.59 0.17
C GLU A 4 -10.49 12.66 -1.27
N LYS A 5 -9.47 11.85 -1.57
CA LYS A 5 -8.93 11.67 -2.92
C LYS A 5 -9.58 10.45 -3.58
N GLN A 6 -10.04 10.62 -4.81
CA GLN A 6 -10.56 9.51 -5.61
C GLN A 6 -9.41 8.77 -6.28
N LEU A 7 -9.54 7.44 -6.36
CA LEU A 7 -8.66 6.63 -7.18
C LEU A 7 -9.16 6.73 -8.62
N GLU A 8 -8.32 7.20 -9.53
CA GLU A 8 -8.71 7.54 -10.90
C GLU A 8 -7.61 7.19 -11.91
N GLY A 9 -7.99 7.19 -13.19
CA GLY A 9 -7.08 6.91 -14.30
C GLY A 9 -6.42 5.53 -14.18
N MET A 10 -5.13 5.50 -14.52
CA MET A 10 -4.33 4.27 -14.54
C MET A 10 -4.29 3.55 -13.19
N ASP A 11 -4.26 4.28 -12.07
CA ASP A 11 -4.22 3.65 -10.74
C ASP A 11 -5.52 2.90 -10.42
N ALA A 12 -6.66 3.41 -10.88
CA ALA A 12 -7.95 2.74 -10.73
C ALA A 12 -8.04 1.49 -11.60
N GLU A 13 -7.58 1.58 -12.85
CA GLU A 13 -7.54 0.46 -13.80
C GLU A 13 -6.62 -0.66 -13.30
N MET A 14 -5.41 -0.33 -12.85
CA MET A 14 -4.47 -1.30 -12.30
C MET A 14 -5.05 -2.00 -11.07
N ARG A 15 -5.59 -1.25 -10.10
CA ARG A 15 -6.21 -1.86 -8.91
C ARG A 15 -7.37 -2.77 -9.30
N GLN A 16 -8.18 -2.40 -10.28
CA GLN A 16 -9.30 -3.23 -10.73
C GLN A 16 -8.79 -4.58 -11.26
N LEU A 17 -7.81 -4.56 -12.16
CA LEU A 17 -7.21 -5.78 -12.71
C LEU A 17 -6.56 -6.64 -11.62
N GLU A 18 -5.82 -6.02 -10.70
CA GLU A 18 -5.21 -6.74 -9.57
C GLU A 18 -6.26 -7.45 -8.69
N VAL A 19 -7.38 -6.78 -8.39
CA VAL A 19 -8.46 -7.37 -7.58
C VAL A 19 -9.16 -8.51 -8.33
N GLU A 20 -9.42 -8.34 -9.63
CA GLU A 20 -10.01 -9.38 -10.48
C GLU A 20 -9.13 -10.64 -10.51
N GLU A 21 -7.83 -10.49 -10.71
CA GLU A 21 -6.87 -11.60 -10.72
C GLU A 21 -6.76 -12.29 -9.35
N VAL A 22 -6.77 -11.53 -8.25
CA VAL A 22 -6.75 -12.12 -6.90
C VAL A 22 -8.02 -12.92 -6.63
N GLU A 23 -9.20 -12.42 -7.02
CA GLU A 23 -10.46 -13.15 -6.84
C GLU A 23 -10.51 -14.41 -7.73
N ALA A 24 -9.99 -14.34 -8.96
CA ALA A 24 -9.83 -15.51 -9.82
C ALA A 24 -8.88 -16.56 -9.21
N ALA A 25 -7.71 -16.13 -8.69
CA ALA A 25 -6.76 -16.99 -8.01
C ALA A 25 -7.36 -17.62 -6.74
N LYS A 26 -8.14 -16.86 -5.98
CA LYS A 26 -8.85 -17.34 -4.79
C LYS A 26 -9.91 -18.39 -5.14
N ALA A 27 -10.68 -18.18 -6.22
CA ALA A 27 -11.64 -19.15 -6.71
C ALA A 27 -10.96 -20.46 -7.15
N ASN A 28 -9.86 -20.36 -7.88
CA ASN A 28 -9.04 -21.52 -8.28
C ASN A 28 -8.43 -22.25 -7.09
N GLY A 29 -8.00 -21.50 -6.08
CA GLY A 29 -7.39 -22.01 -4.86
C GLY A 29 -8.32 -22.84 -3.98
N LYS A 30 -9.65 -22.68 -4.11
CA LYS A 30 -10.65 -23.49 -3.36
C LYS A 30 -10.55 -25.00 -3.65
N LYS A 31 -9.84 -25.39 -4.71
CA LYS A 31 -9.52 -26.80 -5.03
C LYS A 31 -8.58 -27.43 -3.99
N PHE A 32 -7.83 -26.61 -3.24
CA PHE A 32 -6.89 -27.06 -2.22
C PHE A 32 -7.50 -26.88 -0.83
N ALA A 33 -7.60 -27.97 -0.07
CA ALA A 33 -8.14 -27.94 1.29
C ALA A 33 -7.29 -27.00 2.18
N GLY A 34 -7.97 -26.10 2.91
CA GLY A 34 -7.32 -25.15 3.80
C GLY A 34 -6.64 -23.95 3.12
N PHE A 35 -6.69 -23.84 1.79
CA PHE A 35 -6.12 -22.69 1.09
C PHE A 35 -6.92 -21.42 1.33
N ARG A 36 -6.23 -20.34 1.70
CA ARG A 36 -6.81 -19.01 1.90
C ARG A 36 -5.96 -17.97 1.18
N LEU A 37 -6.61 -17.14 0.37
CA LEU A 37 -6.00 -16.04 -0.35
C LEU A 37 -6.91 -14.81 -0.23
N GLN A 38 -6.31 -13.65 0.00
CA GLN A 38 -7.01 -12.37 0.05
C GLN A 38 -6.03 -11.25 -0.29
N ALA A 39 -6.50 -10.26 -1.04
CA ALA A 39 -5.76 -9.02 -1.26
C ALA A 39 -5.74 -8.20 0.04
N LEU A 40 -4.55 -7.77 0.46
CA LEU A 40 -4.40 -6.69 1.43
C LEU A 40 -4.50 -5.35 0.67
N ASP A 41 -5.73 -4.95 0.37
CA ASP A 41 -5.99 -3.73 -0.40
C ASP A 41 -5.79 -2.48 0.46
N VAL A 42 -4.59 -1.89 0.34
CA VAL A 42 -4.22 -0.62 0.99
C VAL A 42 -4.24 0.55 0.01
N THR A 43 -4.64 0.35 -1.25
CA THR A 43 -4.44 1.31 -2.33
C THR A 43 -5.07 2.67 -2.03
N LYS A 44 -6.35 2.70 -1.64
CA LYS A 44 -7.04 3.96 -1.29
C LYS A 44 -6.41 4.61 -0.05
N LEU A 45 -6.04 3.83 0.96
CA LEU A 45 -5.39 4.35 2.17
C LEU A 45 -4.04 5.01 1.83
N SER A 46 -3.23 4.35 1.00
CA SER A 46 -1.92 4.83 0.57
C SER A 46 -2.03 6.07 -0.31
N LEU A 47 -3.03 6.12 -1.20
CA LEU A 47 -3.31 7.28 -2.05
C LEU A 47 -3.58 8.56 -1.22
N MET A 48 -4.13 8.42 -0.02
CA MET A 48 -4.38 9.53 0.90
C MET A 48 -3.13 10.03 1.62
N ARG A 49 -1.96 9.41 1.43
CA ARG A 49 -0.75 9.69 2.21
C ARG A 49 0.45 10.17 1.38
N PRO A 50 0.31 11.16 0.48
CA PRO A 50 1.48 11.68 -0.25
C PRO A 50 2.54 12.29 0.69
N ASP A 51 2.16 12.66 1.91
CA ASP A 51 3.05 13.13 2.98
C ASP A 51 3.97 12.02 3.55
N GLY A 52 3.65 10.76 3.30
CA GLY A 52 4.43 9.62 3.81
C GLY A 52 5.70 9.31 3.03
N HIS A 53 5.96 10.02 1.93
CA HIS A 53 7.14 9.82 1.09
C HIS A 53 8.37 10.58 1.62
N PRO A 54 9.59 10.06 1.38
CA PRO A 54 10.82 10.72 1.84
C PRO A 54 11.15 12.00 1.08
N GLY A 55 10.62 12.18 -0.14
CA GLY A 55 10.95 13.33 -0.99
C GLY A 55 12.48 13.44 -1.15
N PRO A 56 13.10 14.58 -0.78
CA PRO A 56 14.56 14.73 -0.84
C PRO A 56 15.32 13.97 0.25
N TYR A 57 14.66 13.57 1.34
CA TYR A 57 15.28 13.00 2.52
C TYR A 57 15.50 11.48 2.44
N MET A 58 15.54 10.93 1.22
CA MET A 58 15.91 9.55 0.99
C MET A 58 17.35 9.26 1.47
N ASN A 59 18.22 10.27 1.43
CA ASN A 59 19.59 10.21 1.94
C ASN A 59 19.83 11.28 3.02
N PRO A 60 20.76 11.06 3.97
CA PRO A 60 21.12 12.06 4.97
C PRO A 60 21.63 13.36 4.36
N PHE A 61 21.27 14.48 4.98
CA PHE A 61 21.74 15.82 4.63
C PHE A 61 21.63 16.16 3.13
N PRO A 62 20.44 16.04 2.51
CA PRO A 62 20.29 16.20 1.05
C PRO A 62 20.62 17.60 0.52
N PHE A 63 20.86 18.55 1.42
CA PHE A 63 21.18 19.95 1.12
C PHE A 63 22.49 20.43 1.74
N ALA A 64 23.36 19.53 2.22
CA ALA A 64 24.63 19.90 2.87
C ALA A 64 25.53 20.77 1.98
N ASP A 65 25.62 20.43 0.69
CA ASP A 65 26.50 21.14 -0.25
C ASP A 65 25.82 22.39 -0.85
N ARG A 66 24.50 22.33 -1.05
CA ARG A 66 23.60 23.42 -1.51
C ARG A 66 22.20 22.88 -1.79
N VAL A 67 21.20 23.76 -1.78
CA VAL A 67 19.89 23.45 -2.35
C VAL A 67 20.00 23.47 -3.88
N GLN A 68 19.71 22.33 -4.52
CA GLN A 68 19.67 22.24 -5.98
C GLN A 68 18.43 22.95 -6.53
N GLU A 69 18.53 23.51 -7.74
CA GLU A 69 17.39 24.14 -8.43
C GLU A 69 16.23 23.15 -8.66
N LYS A 70 16.55 21.86 -8.81
CA LYS A 70 15.58 20.76 -8.84
C LYS A 70 15.83 19.82 -7.68
N VAL A 71 14.81 19.64 -6.85
CA VAL A 71 14.84 18.70 -5.73
C VAL A 71 14.29 17.36 -6.22
N GLN A 72 15.07 16.29 -6.05
CA GLN A 72 14.59 14.94 -6.35
C GLN A 72 13.46 14.58 -5.37
N ASN A 73 12.31 14.19 -5.92
CA ASN A 73 11.19 13.68 -5.13
C ASN A 73 11.03 12.18 -5.43
N ASP A 74 11.25 11.36 -4.42
CA ASP A 74 10.86 9.96 -4.45
C ASP A 74 9.38 9.84 -4.08
N CYS A 75 8.55 9.44 -5.04
CA CYS A 75 7.11 9.22 -4.87
C CYS A 75 6.73 7.74 -4.80
N VAL A 76 7.71 6.84 -4.63
CA VAL A 76 7.49 5.39 -4.62
C VAL A 76 7.75 4.82 -3.22
N HIS A 77 8.86 5.23 -2.60
CA HIS A 77 9.26 4.73 -1.28
C HIS A 77 8.58 5.49 -0.14
N TRP A 78 8.57 4.90 1.05
CA TRP A 78 7.90 5.45 2.23
C TRP A 78 8.91 5.72 3.35
N CYS A 79 8.72 6.83 4.06
CA CYS A 79 9.39 7.10 5.32
C CYS A 79 9.06 6.04 6.37
N LEU A 80 10.00 5.82 7.29
CA LEU A 80 9.79 5.04 8.50
C LEU A 80 10.15 5.88 9.75
N PRO A 81 9.26 5.93 10.77
CA PRO A 81 7.91 5.36 10.80
C PRO A 81 6.95 6.05 9.81
N GLY A 82 5.95 5.32 9.29
CA GLY A 82 5.09 5.83 8.22
C GLY A 82 3.90 4.93 7.83
N PRO A 83 3.26 5.18 6.67
CA PRO A 83 2.07 4.45 6.23
C PRO A 83 2.23 2.93 6.18
N VAL A 84 3.44 2.44 5.89
CA VAL A 84 3.79 1.01 5.89
C VAL A 84 3.54 0.36 7.26
N ASP A 85 3.72 1.09 8.36
CA ASP A 85 3.40 0.58 9.71
C ASP A 85 1.90 0.32 9.87
N THR A 86 1.06 1.14 9.26
CA THR A 86 -0.40 0.94 9.24
C THR A 86 -0.77 -0.27 8.39
N TRP A 87 -0.15 -0.46 7.23
CA TRP A 87 -0.37 -1.66 6.41
C TRP A 87 -0.05 -2.93 7.20
N LYS A 88 1.07 -2.92 7.93
CA LYS A 88 1.48 -4.02 8.81
C LYS A 88 0.46 -4.30 9.91
N LYS A 89 -0.11 -3.27 10.53
CA LYS A 89 -1.18 -3.43 11.54
C LYS A 89 -2.43 -4.06 10.95
N ILE A 90 -2.87 -3.60 9.77
CA ILE A 90 -4.03 -4.17 9.07
C ILE A 90 -3.77 -5.63 8.70
N MET A 91 -2.58 -5.95 8.18
CA MET A 91 -2.18 -7.32 7.86
C MET A 91 -2.26 -8.24 9.09
N LEU A 92 -1.70 -7.80 10.22
CA LEU A 92 -1.73 -8.56 11.47
C LEU A 92 -3.18 -8.82 11.93
N GLU A 93 -4.05 -7.81 11.82
CA GLU A 93 -5.46 -7.95 12.17
C GLU A 93 -6.19 -8.94 11.26
N VAL A 94 -5.90 -8.94 9.96
CA VAL A 94 -6.45 -9.94 9.01
C VAL A 94 -6.01 -11.36 9.39
N LEU A 95 -4.72 -11.55 9.69
CA LEU A 95 -4.19 -12.85 10.12
C LEU A 95 -4.80 -13.32 11.45
N ASN A 96 -4.97 -12.43 12.42
CA ASN A 96 -5.63 -12.74 13.69
C ASN A 96 -7.07 -13.20 13.47
N LYS A 97 -7.82 -12.51 12.61
CA LYS A 97 -9.19 -12.91 12.24
C LYS A 97 -9.21 -14.30 11.61
N TRP A 98 -8.26 -14.59 10.72
CA TRP A 98 -8.17 -15.91 10.09
C TRP A 98 -7.90 -17.02 11.11
N ASN A 99 -7.00 -16.79 12.06
CA ASN A 99 -6.68 -17.76 13.12
C ASN A 99 -7.89 -17.99 14.04
N ASN A 100 -8.62 -16.93 14.37
CA ASN A 100 -9.82 -17.02 15.21
C ASN A 100 -11.00 -17.70 14.50
N GLN A 101 -11.10 -17.64 13.17
CA GLN A 101 -12.11 -18.33 12.37
C GLN A 101 -11.78 -19.80 12.09
N GLY A 102 -10.53 -20.23 12.33
CA GLY A 102 -10.11 -21.63 12.24
C GLY A 102 -10.23 -22.41 13.56
N ARG A 103 -10.74 -21.76 14.61
CA ARG A 103 -11.00 -22.32 15.93
C ARG A 103 -12.51 -22.46 16.12
#